data_AF-A0A1S8A8U5-F1
#
_entry.id   AF-A0A1S8A8U5-F1
#
_cell.length_a   1.000
_cell.length_b   1.000
_cell.length_c   1.000
_cell.angle_alpha   90.00
_cell.angle_beta   90.00
_cell.angle_gamma   90.00
#
_symmetry.space_group_name_H-M   'P 1'
#
loop_
_entity.id
_entity.type
_entity.pdbx_description
1 polymer ?
#
loop_
_entity_poly.entity_id
_entity_poly.type
_entity_poly.pdbx_seq_one_letter_code
_entity_poly.pdbx_strand_id
1 'polypeptide(L)'
;MDQKATPSAAELAQASDHTLTEKTQLLLARLMEGGQEDIDTCQTLDQLTKLLNDDAASTTKTESICDVLDDACVDTLLGYLDMRQAESVRGHAILTTAAYLKAAGDQGSRALQNFFFERVQRGKYDDYIVAFCVAAAVFAIAPVPTTEMFLSEGFLSSLDPLIRRKWKSCKVETACLEMLNAASMHPECREAIRKYCTDWLEEVVDQNPEELSGAILAADPDVQVTPGSIAMRRHSQAVQHLAAVILAKLRVGTLKLPGSPPPTRENLHWR
;
A
#
# COMPACT_ATOMS: atom_id res chain seq x y z
N MET A 1 -52.17 -9.61 -12.18
CA MET A 1 -51.77 -9.82 -13.59
C MET A 1 -50.89 -8.62 -13.93
N ASP A 2 -49.62 -8.71 -13.57
CA ASP A 2 -48.65 -7.65 -13.85
C ASP A 2 -47.71 -8.18 -14.91
N GLN A 3 -47.85 -7.64 -16.12
CA GLN A 3 -47.00 -7.96 -17.26
C GLN A 3 -45.59 -7.47 -16.96
N LYS A 4 -44.70 -8.42 -16.67
CA LYS A 4 -43.26 -8.19 -16.66
C LYS A 4 -42.86 -7.87 -18.11
N ALA A 5 -42.57 -6.60 -18.38
CA ALA A 5 -42.15 -6.14 -19.70
C ALA A 5 -40.89 -6.92 -20.11
N THR A 6 -41.01 -7.70 -21.18
CA THR A 6 -39.87 -8.33 -21.84
C THR A 6 -39.05 -7.23 -22.50
N PRO A 7 -37.74 -7.12 -22.25
CA PRO A 7 -36.93 -6.09 -22.90
C PRO A 7 -36.96 -6.27 -24.42
N SER A 8 -37.04 -5.15 -25.13
CA SER A 8 -37.13 -5.11 -26.58
C SER A 8 -35.83 -5.63 -27.20
N ALA A 9 -35.92 -6.28 -28.36
CA ALA A 9 -34.76 -6.71 -29.14
C ALA A 9 -33.80 -5.54 -29.49
N ALA A 10 -34.29 -4.28 -29.45
CA ALA A 10 -33.48 -3.07 -29.61
C ALA A 10 -32.66 -2.72 -28.35
N GLU A 11 -33.16 -3.02 -27.15
CA GLU A 11 -32.43 -2.83 -25.88
C GLU A 11 -31.35 -3.91 -25.71
N LEU A 12 -31.63 -5.13 -26.18
CA LEU A 12 -30.65 -6.22 -26.25
C LEU A 12 -29.56 -5.98 -27.30
N ALA A 13 -29.84 -5.19 -28.35
CA ALA A 13 -28.87 -4.83 -29.39
C ALA A 13 -27.98 -3.63 -29.02
N GLN A 14 -28.42 -2.74 -28.12
CA GLN A 14 -27.58 -1.66 -27.58
C GLN A 14 -26.54 -2.15 -26.57
N ALA A 15 -26.71 -3.35 -26.00
CA ALA A 15 -25.76 -3.94 -25.06
C ALA A 15 -24.47 -4.49 -25.72
N SER A 16 -24.41 -4.53 -27.07
CA SER A 16 -23.37 -5.29 -27.80
C SER A 16 -22.38 -4.46 -28.62
N ASP A 17 -22.37 -3.12 -28.52
CA ASP A 17 -21.39 -2.30 -29.27
C ASP A 17 -20.77 -1.16 -28.46
N HIS A 18 -20.50 -1.40 -27.16
CA HIS A 18 -19.71 -0.46 -26.39
C HIS A 18 -18.28 -0.39 -26.92
N THR A 19 -17.82 0.84 -27.18
CA THR A 19 -16.41 1.11 -27.49
C THR A 19 -15.53 0.62 -26.35
N LEU A 20 -14.24 0.36 -26.62
CA LEU A 20 -13.29 -0.07 -25.59
C LEU A 20 -13.24 0.93 -24.41
N THR A 21 -13.30 2.21 -24.73
CA THR A 21 -13.36 3.32 -23.78
C THR A 21 -14.61 3.26 -22.90
N GLU A 22 -15.79 3.10 -23.50
CA GLU A 22 -17.05 2.97 -22.75
C GLU A 22 -17.05 1.76 -21.82
N LYS A 23 -16.54 0.61 -22.28
CA LYS A 23 -16.39 -0.59 -21.44
C LYS A 23 -15.50 -0.32 -20.24
N THR A 24 -14.37 0.35 -20.45
CA THR A 24 -13.45 0.71 -19.36
C THR A 24 -14.12 1.66 -18.37
N GLN A 25 -14.80 2.69 -18.85
CA GLN A 25 -15.53 3.65 -18.01
C GLN A 25 -16.66 2.99 -17.20
N LEU A 26 -17.39 2.05 -17.78
CA LEU A 26 -18.43 1.29 -17.06
C LEU A 26 -17.86 0.43 -15.94
N LEU A 27 -16.72 -0.22 -16.16
CA LEU A 27 -16.02 -1.00 -15.12
C LEU A 27 -15.53 -0.09 -14.00
N LEU A 28 -14.94 1.06 -14.35
CA LEU A 28 -14.48 2.05 -13.37
C LEU A 28 -15.64 2.62 -12.56
N ALA A 29 -16.75 3.00 -13.20
CA ALA A 29 -17.95 3.47 -12.52
C ALA A 29 -18.50 2.42 -11.56
N ARG A 30 -18.49 1.14 -11.96
CA ARG A 30 -18.90 0.02 -11.11
C ARG A 30 -18.00 -0.09 -9.87
N LEU A 31 -16.68 0.02 -10.03
CA LEU A 31 -15.74 0.01 -8.90
C LEU A 31 -15.95 1.21 -7.97
N MET A 32 -16.27 2.39 -8.52
CA MET A 32 -16.48 3.61 -7.74
C MET A 32 -17.81 3.64 -6.96
N GLU A 33 -18.83 2.89 -7.38
CA GLU A 33 -20.14 2.84 -6.72
C GLU A 33 -20.06 2.31 -5.28
N GLY A 34 -19.11 1.40 -5.01
CA GLY A 34 -18.94 0.76 -3.70
C GLY A 34 -20.12 -0.14 -3.30
N GLY A 35 -19.97 -0.86 -2.18
CA GLY A 35 -21.05 -1.69 -1.62
C GLY A 35 -21.38 -2.97 -2.39
N GLN A 36 -20.58 -3.32 -3.39
CA GLN A 36 -20.69 -4.58 -4.13
C GLN A 36 -20.18 -5.76 -3.29
N GLU A 37 -20.67 -6.96 -3.62
CA GLU A 37 -20.13 -8.17 -3.03
C GLU A 37 -18.67 -8.38 -3.46
N ASP A 38 -17.87 -9.01 -2.60
CA ASP A 38 -16.46 -9.28 -2.88
C ASP A 38 -16.26 -10.03 -4.21
N ILE A 39 -17.16 -10.96 -4.54
CA ILE A 39 -17.12 -11.74 -5.78
C ILE A 39 -17.31 -10.84 -7.01
N ASP A 40 -18.28 -9.94 -6.98
CA ASP A 40 -18.56 -9.02 -8.10
C ASP A 40 -17.43 -8.00 -8.28
N THR A 41 -16.86 -7.54 -7.16
CA THR A 41 -15.67 -6.68 -7.15
C THR A 41 -14.49 -7.39 -7.81
N CYS A 42 -14.19 -8.64 -7.43
CA CYS A 42 -13.13 -9.45 -8.04
C CYS A 42 -13.35 -9.63 -9.54
N GLN A 43 -14.56 -9.96 -9.98
CA GLN A 43 -14.87 -10.11 -11.41
C GLN A 43 -14.68 -8.81 -12.19
N THR A 44 -15.02 -7.67 -11.60
CA THR A 44 -14.85 -6.36 -12.22
C THR A 44 -13.36 -6.01 -12.34
N LEU A 45 -12.57 -6.27 -11.30
CA LEU A 45 -11.11 -6.13 -11.30
C LEU A 45 -10.45 -7.05 -12.34
N ASP A 46 -10.91 -8.29 -12.50
CA ASP A 46 -10.40 -9.23 -13.51
C ASP A 46 -10.66 -8.74 -14.94
N GLN A 47 -11.86 -8.20 -15.20
CA GLN A 47 -12.20 -7.63 -16.50
C GLN A 47 -11.31 -6.42 -16.80
N LEU A 48 -11.13 -5.52 -15.83
CA LEU A 48 -10.24 -4.36 -15.98
C LEU A 48 -8.79 -4.80 -16.18
N THR A 49 -8.31 -5.79 -15.43
CA THR A 49 -6.98 -6.40 -15.59
C THR A 49 -6.76 -6.91 -17.00
N LYS A 50 -7.76 -7.57 -17.58
CA LYS A 50 -7.69 -8.07 -18.96
C LYS A 50 -7.55 -6.92 -19.96
N LEU A 51 -8.40 -5.89 -19.84
CA LEU A 51 -8.33 -4.73 -20.74
C LEU A 51 -6.98 -4.01 -20.66
N LEU A 52 -6.42 -3.84 -19.46
CA LEU A 52 -5.12 -3.21 -19.26
C LEU A 52 -3.96 -4.05 -19.84
N ASN A 53 -4.02 -5.38 -19.72
CA ASN A 53 -3.02 -6.24 -20.33
C ASN A 53 -3.10 -6.24 -21.86
N ASP A 54 -4.31 -6.23 -22.42
CA ASP A 54 -4.54 -6.13 -23.86
C ASP A 54 -4.03 -4.77 -24.39
N ASP A 55 -4.26 -3.67 -23.66
CA ASP A 55 -3.72 -2.34 -23.98
C ASP A 55 -2.18 -2.30 -23.96
N ALA A 56 -1.57 -2.89 -22.92
CA ALA A 56 -0.12 -2.98 -22.81
C ALA A 56 0.53 -3.83 -23.92
N ALA A 57 -0.20 -4.83 -24.44
CA ALA A 57 0.27 -5.71 -25.52
C ALA A 57 0.05 -5.14 -26.93
N SER A 58 -0.82 -4.13 -27.08
CA SER A 58 -1.14 -3.54 -28.37
C SER A 58 0.06 -2.81 -28.98
N THR A 59 0.47 -3.24 -30.18
CA THR A 59 1.56 -2.63 -30.95
C THR A 59 1.10 -1.49 -31.86
N THR A 60 -0.21 -1.34 -32.04
CA THR A 60 -0.85 -0.29 -32.85
C THR A 60 -1.55 0.69 -31.93
N LYS A 61 -0.79 1.42 -31.10
CA LYS A 61 -1.35 2.41 -30.16
C LYS A 61 -1.75 3.69 -30.91
N THR A 62 -2.99 3.77 -31.37
CA THR A 62 -3.61 5.06 -31.70
C THR A 62 -4.28 5.70 -30.48
N GLU A 63 -4.81 4.90 -29.56
CA GLU A 63 -5.46 5.34 -28.31
C GLU A 63 -5.18 4.30 -27.21
N SER A 64 -4.94 4.74 -25.97
CA SER A 64 -4.76 3.86 -24.81
C SER A 64 -5.93 4.00 -23.84
N ILE A 65 -6.38 2.91 -23.24
CA ILE A 65 -7.41 2.99 -22.19
C ILE A 65 -6.90 3.75 -20.95
N CYS A 66 -5.58 3.84 -20.76
CA CYS A 66 -4.96 4.64 -19.71
C CYS A 66 -5.28 6.14 -19.84
N ASP A 67 -5.64 6.61 -21.05
CA ASP A 67 -5.98 8.01 -21.30
C ASP A 67 -7.31 8.42 -20.65
N VAL A 68 -8.17 7.45 -20.29
CA VAL A 68 -9.44 7.70 -19.59
C VAL A 68 -9.40 7.38 -18.09
N LEU A 69 -8.25 6.94 -17.56
CA LEU A 69 -8.05 6.74 -16.13
C LEU A 69 -7.54 8.04 -15.52
N ASP A 70 -8.47 8.85 -14.99
CA ASP A 70 -8.14 10.03 -14.20
C ASP A 70 -7.68 9.69 -12.77
N ASP A 71 -7.30 10.72 -12.00
CA ASP A 71 -6.80 10.55 -10.63
C ASP A 71 -7.83 9.88 -9.70
N ALA A 72 -9.13 10.07 -9.93
CA ALA A 72 -10.19 9.44 -9.14
C ALA A 72 -10.32 7.94 -9.45
N CYS A 73 -10.16 7.57 -10.73
CA CYS A 73 -10.10 6.17 -11.16
C CYS A 73 -8.88 5.47 -10.54
N VAL A 74 -7.72 6.12 -10.56
CA VAL A 74 -6.49 5.58 -9.96
C VAL A 74 -6.60 5.47 -8.45
N ASP A 75 -7.15 6.49 -7.76
CA ASP A 75 -7.36 6.45 -6.30
C ASP A 75 -8.30 5.30 -5.91
N THR A 76 -9.36 5.07 -6.69
CA THR A 76 -10.29 3.95 -6.49
C THR A 76 -9.58 2.60 -6.67
N LEU A 77 -8.86 2.44 -7.79
CA LEU A 77 -8.12 1.21 -8.09
C LEU A 77 -7.12 0.86 -6.99
N LEU A 78 -6.27 1.81 -6.60
CA LEU A 78 -5.27 1.62 -5.56
C LEU A 78 -5.92 1.44 -4.18
N GLY A 79 -7.08 2.06 -3.93
CA GLY A 79 -7.85 1.92 -2.70
C GLY A 79 -8.25 0.47 -2.37
N TYR A 80 -8.40 -0.40 -3.38
CA TYR A 80 -8.68 -1.82 -3.15
C TYR A 80 -7.51 -2.62 -2.56
N LEU A 81 -6.31 -2.04 -2.47
CA LEU A 81 -5.16 -2.64 -1.80
C LEU A 81 -5.20 -2.47 -0.27
N ASP A 82 -6.11 -1.65 0.25
CA ASP A 82 -6.31 -1.40 1.68
C ASP A 82 -6.52 -2.72 2.44
N MET A 83 -5.80 -2.90 3.55
CA MET A 83 -5.91 -4.09 4.42
C MET A 83 -7.31 -4.36 4.98
N ARG A 84 -8.23 -3.40 4.90
CA ARG A 84 -9.64 -3.53 5.30
C ARG A 84 -10.50 -4.24 4.25
N GLN A 85 -10.01 -4.36 3.02
CA GLN A 85 -10.64 -5.15 1.97
C GLN A 85 -10.43 -6.63 2.22
N ALA A 86 -11.34 -7.47 1.70
CA ALA A 86 -11.18 -8.91 1.73
C ALA A 86 -9.86 -9.34 1.03
N GLU A 87 -9.24 -10.40 1.52
CA GLU A 87 -7.96 -10.90 0.98
C GLU A 87 -8.06 -11.25 -0.51
N SER A 88 -9.19 -11.84 -0.93
CA SER A 88 -9.48 -12.11 -2.34
C SER A 88 -9.46 -10.82 -3.16
N VAL A 89 -10.23 -9.81 -2.76
CA VAL A 89 -10.32 -8.51 -3.45
C VAL A 89 -8.93 -7.87 -3.58
N ARG A 90 -8.14 -7.88 -2.50
CA ARG A 90 -6.76 -7.36 -2.52
C ARG A 90 -5.88 -8.11 -3.52
N GLY A 91 -6.01 -9.44 -3.61
CA GLY A 91 -5.28 -10.26 -4.58
C GLY A 91 -5.58 -9.85 -6.03
N HIS A 92 -6.86 -9.68 -6.38
CA HIS A 92 -7.28 -9.22 -7.70
C HIS A 92 -6.85 -7.76 -7.96
N ALA A 93 -6.89 -6.90 -6.93
CA ALA A 93 -6.45 -5.51 -7.02
C ALA A 93 -4.93 -5.40 -7.27
N ILE A 94 -4.11 -6.29 -6.68
CA ILE A 94 -2.66 -6.35 -6.97
C ILE A 94 -2.43 -6.67 -8.45
N LEU A 95 -3.13 -7.65 -9.01
CA LEU A 95 -3.01 -7.99 -10.43
C LEU A 95 -3.45 -6.85 -11.34
N THR A 96 -4.56 -6.18 -10.98
CA THR A 96 -5.08 -5.03 -11.72
C THR A 96 -4.09 -3.85 -11.66
N THR A 97 -3.52 -3.57 -10.49
CA THR A 97 -2.51 -2.52 -10.29
C THR A 97 -1.25 -2.81 -11.09
N ALA A 98 -0.78 -4.06 -11.11
CA ALA A 98 0.37 -4.46 -11.92
C ALA A 98 0.11 -4.26 -13.43
N ALA A 99 -1.09 -4.64 -13.89
CA ALA A 99 -1.50 -4.42 -15.28
C ALA A 99 -1.59 -2.92 -15.61
N TYR A 100 -2.13 -2.11 -14.71
CA TYR A 100 -2.21 -0.65 -14.86
C TYR A 100 -0.82 -0.01 -14.97
N LEU A 101 0.07 -0.28 -14.02
CA LEU A 101 1.42 0.30 -14.02
C LEU A 101 2.20 -0.11 -15.28
N LYS A 102 2.00 -1.34 -15.77
CA LYS A 102 2.58 -1.80 -17.02
C LYS A 102 2.01 -1.07 -18.25
N ALA A 103 0.70 -0.89 -18.32
CA ALA A 103 0.03 -0.25 -19.45
C ALA A 103 0.32 1.25 -19.52
N ALA A 104 0.32 1.94 -18.36
CA ALA A 104 0.50 3.38 -18.23
C ALA A 104 1.96 3.83 -18.20
N GLY A 105 2.91 2.93 -17.90
CA GLY A 105 4.35 3.25 -17.84
C GLY A 105 4.65 4.42 -16.90
N ASP A 106 5.37 5.42 -17.38
CA ASP A 106 5.78 6.61 -16.60
C ASP A 106 4.59 7.46 -16.10
N GLN A 107 3.45 7.42 -16.79
CA GLN A 107 2.22 8.05 -16.28
C GLN A 107 1.74 7.33 -15.02
N GLY A 108 1.75 6.00 -15.03
CA GLY A 108 1.37 5.18 -13.87
C GLY A 108 2.29 5.42 -12.67
N SER A 109 3.60 5.50 -12.89
CA SER A 109 4.57 5.83 -11.83
C SER A 109 4.32 7.20 -11.20
N ARG A 110 3.98 8.22 -12.01
CA ARG A 110 3.62 9.56 -11.52
C ARG A 110 2.29 9.57 -10.77
N ALA A 111 1.28 8.86 -11.29
CA ALA A 111 -0.01 8.74 -10.63
C ALA A 111 0.12 8.05 -9.25
N LEU A 112 0.96 7.01 -9.14
CA LEU A 112 1.28 6.36 -7.87
C LEU A 112 1.92 7.33 -6.86
N GLN A 113 2.90 8.11 -7.29
CA GLN A 113 3.55 9.11 -6.42
C GLN A 113 2.56 10.18 -5.96
N ASN A 114 1.76 10.72 -6.89
CA ASN A 114 0.74 11.72 -6.57
C ASN A 114 -0.28 11.18 -5.56
N PHE A 115 -0.84 9.99 -5.83
CA PHE A 115 -1.77 9.31 -4.92
C PHE A 115 -1.19 9.18 -3.51
N PHE A 116 0.05 8.69 -3.40
CA PHE A 116 0.68 8.45 -2.11
C PHE A 116 0.90 9.75 -1.33
N PHE A 117 1.51 10.76 -1.96
CA PHE A 117 1.82 12.01 -1.27
C PHE A 117 0.60 12.85 -0.95
N GLU A 118 -0.42 12.87 -1.82
CA GLU A 118 -1.67 13.55 -1.50
C GLU A 118 -2.36 12.96 -0.27
N ARG A 119 -2.40 11.62 -0.17
CA ARG A 119 -2.96 10.92 0.99
C ARG A 119 -2.15 11.21 2.26
N VAL A 120 -0.82 11.11 2.18
CA VAL A 120 0.08 11.42 3.30
C VAL A 120 -0.08 12.89 3.75
N GLN A 121 -0.25 13.82 2.82
CA GLN A 121 -0.45 15.24 3.09
C GLN A 121 -1.79 15.54 3.76
N ARG A 122 -2.86 14.82 3.42
CA ARG A 122 -4.18 14.95 4.08
C ARG A 122 -4.14 14.58 5.56
N GLY A 123 -3.23 13.69 5.95
CA GLY A 123 -2.85 13.45 7.34
C GLY A 123 -3.92 12.78 8.21
N LYS A 124 -4.95 12.15 7.62
CA LYS A 124 -5.97 11.40 8.37
C LYS A 124 -5.57 9.93 8.51
N TYR A 125 -6.06 9.26 9.55
CA TYR A 125 -5.78 7.84 9.78
C TYR A 125 -6.14 6.97 8.57
N ASP A 126 -7.30 7.18 7.97
CA ASP A 126 -7.72 6.41 6.79
C ASP A 126 -6.80 6.64 5.58
N ASP A 127 -6.37 7.89 5.35
CA ASP A 127 -5.48 8.21 4.24
C ASP A 127 -4.11 7.53 4.39
N TYR A 128 -3.57 7.52 5.61
CA TYR A 128 -2.32 6.82 5.89
C TYR A 128 -2.42 5.30 5.78
N ILE A 129 -3.51 4.70 6.27
CA ILE A 129 -3.71 3.24 6.15
C ILE A 129 -3.66 2.86 4.68
N VAL A 130 -4.45 3.54 3.84
CA VAL A 130 -4.51 3.26 2.40
C VAL A 130 -3.14 3.48 1.76
N ALA A 131 -2.52 4.64 1.97
CA ALA A 131 -1.23 4.97 1.34
C ALA A 131 -0.14 3.95 1.67
N PHE A 132 -0.03 3.54 2.94
CA PHE A 132 0.97 2.57 3.37
C PHE A 132 0.66 1.16 2.88
N CYS A 133 -0.62 0.74 2.86
CA CYS A 133 -1.03 -0.55 2.27
C CYS A 133 -0.66 -0.62 0.78
N VAL A 134 -0.95 0.45 0.04
CA VAL A 134 -0.61 0.56 -1.39
C VAL A 134 0.90 0.48 -1.57
N ALA A 135 1.69 1.28 -0.85
CA ALA A 135 3.14 1.24 -0.96
C ALA A 135 3.70 -0.15 -0.63
N ALA A 136 3.22 -0.80 0.43
CA ALA A 136 3.63 -2.15 0.82
C ALA A 136 3.37 -3.18 -0.29
N ALA A 137 2.20 -3.13 -0.92
CA ALA A 137 1.84 -4.03 -2.02
C ALA A 137 2.64 -3.74 -3.30
N VAL A 138 2.81 -2.45 -3.64
CA VAL A 138 3.40 -2.03 -4.92
C VAL A 138 4.93 -2.24 -4.93
N PHE A 139 5.61 -2.25 -3.78
CA PHE A 139 7.02 -2.64 -3.70
C PHE A 139 7.33 -3.99 -4.38
N ALA A 140 6.40 -4.95 -4.32
CA ALA A 140 6.59 -6.27 -4.90
C ALA A 140 6.43 -6.31 -6.43
N ILE A 141 5.62 -5.41 -7.00
CA ILE A 141 5.26 -5.42 -8.42
C ILE A 141 5.91 -4.30 -9.24
N ALA A 142 6.27 -3.18 -8.60
CA ALA A 142 6.92 -2.04 -9.22
C ALA A 142 7.97 -1.42 -8.27
N PRO A 143 9.06 -2.14 -7.96
CA PRO A 143 10.03 -1.74 -6.93
C PRO A 143 10.75 -0.43 -7.24
N VAL A 144 11.05 -0.15 -8.51
CA VAL A 144 11.80 1.06 -8.92
C VAL A 144 11.02 2.34 -8.59
N PRO A 145 9.81 2.59 -9.16
CA PRO A 145 9.07 3.81 -8.86
C PRO A 145 8.65 3.91 -7.39
N THR A 146 8.41 2.77 -6.73
CA THR A 146 8.07 2.76 -5.30
C THR A 146 9.27 3.09 -4.40
N THR A 147 10.48 2.68 -4.78
CA THR A 147 11.72 3.05 -4.08
C THR A 147 11.99 4.54 -4.22
N GLU A 148 11.83 5.10 -5.42
CA GLU A 148 11.96 6.56 -5.66
C GLU A 148 10.95 7.36 -4.85
N MET A 149 9.68 6.93 -4.84
CA MET A 149 8.63 7.50 -4.00
C MET A 149 8.99 7.42 -2.51
N PHE A 150 9.42 6.26 -2.02
CA PHE A 150 9.77 6.07 -0.61
C PHE A 150 10.98 6.88 -0.17
N LEU A 151 11.95 7.09 -1.06
CA LEU A 151 13.17 7.85 -0.80
C LEU A 151 13.03 9.34 -1.13
N SER A 152 11.85 9.78 -1.53
CA SER A 152 11.59 11.19 -1.81
C SER A 152 11.88 12.05 -0.58
N GLU A 153 12.49 13.21 -0.84
CA GLU A 153 12.98 14.09 0.21
C GLU A 153 11.87 14.46 1.19
N GLY A 154 12.18 14.36 2.48
CA GLY A 154 11.25 14.74 3.54
C GLY A 154 10.19 13.69 3.90
N PHE A 155 9.96 12.64 3.11
CA PHE A 155 8.93 11.64 3.43
C PHE A 155 9.24 10.90 4.74
N LEU A 156 10.38 10.25 4.86
CA LEU A 156 10.71 9.47 6.07
C LEU A 156 10.82 10.34 7.32
N SER A 157 11.35 11.56 7.19
CA SER A 157 11.36 12.51 8.30
C SER A 157 9.97 13.08 8.62
N SER A 158 9.04 13.11 7.66
CA SER A 158 7.63 13.46 7.92
C SER A 158 6.91 12.39 8.76
N LEU A 159 7.49 11.19 8.84
CA LEU A 159 7.01 10.15 9.74
C LEU A 159 7.41 10.43 11.20
N ASP A 160 8.26 11.39 11.55
CA ASP A 160 8.66 11.64 12.95
C ASP A 160 7.48 11.92 13.91
N PRO A 161 6.55 12.86 13.61
CA PRO A 161 5.39 13.13 14.46
C PRO A 161 4.47 11.91 14.58
N LEU A 162 4.54 11.04 13.57
CA LEU A 162 3.83 9.80 13.50
C LEU A 162 4.53 8.77 14.43
N ILE A 163 5.80 8.51 14.22
CA ILE A 163 6.69 7.60 14.94
C ILE A 163 6.73 7.86 16.46
N ARG A 164 6.73 9.12 16.90
CA ARG A 164 6.82 9.51 18.33
C ARG A 164 5.54 9.28 19.15
N ARG A 165 4.79 8.22 18.86
CA ARG A 165 3.61 7.72 19.62
C ARG A 165 2.42 8.70 19.72
N LYS A 166 2.13 9.46 18.67
CA LYS A 166 0.84 10.18 18.53
C LYS A 166 -0.29 9.33 17.95
N TRP A 167 -0.02 8.14 17.41
CA TRP A 167 -1.09 7.30 16.85
C TRP A 167 -1.74 6.47 17.93
N LYS A 168 -3.06 6.60 17.98
CA LYS A 168 -3.93 5.72 18.77
C LYS A 168 -4.45 4.55 17.93
N SER A 169 -4.08 4.49 16.64
CA SER A 169 -4.61 3.52 15.68
C SER A 169 -3.59 2.43 15.38
N CYS A 170 -3.83 1.23 15.92
CA CYS A 170 -3.05 0.04 15.62
C CYS A 170 -3.02 -0.27 14.12
N LYS A 171 -4.10 0.01 13.39
CA LYS A 171 -4.17 -0.26 11.94
C LYS A 171 -3.14 0.54 11.16
N VAL A 172 -2.93 1.81 11.53
CA VAL A 172 -1.97 2.61 10.77
C VAL A 172 -0.55 2.22 11.11
N GLU A 173 -0.28 1.91 12.37
CA GLU A 173 1.00 1.37 12.78
C GLU A 173 1.33 0.08 12.03
N THR A 174 0.38 -0.85 11.97
CA THR A 174 0.52 -2.08 11.17
C THR A 174 0.81 -1.77 9.71
N ALA A 175 0.02 -0.91 9.06
CA ALA A 175 0.22 -0.56 7.65
C ALA A 175 1.59 0.10 7.40
N CYS A 176 2.02 1.00 8.30
CA CYS A 176 3.34 1.63 8.24
C CYS A 176 4.46 0.59 8.36
N LEU A 177 4.39 -0.31 9.33
CA LEU A 177 5.38 -1.37 9.51
C LEU A 177 5.38 -2.36 8.35
N GLU A 178 4.24 -2.68 7.75
CA GLU A 178 4.16 -3.51 6.54
C GLU A 178 4.88 -2.85 5.36
N MET A 179 4.67 -1.54 5.15
CA MET A 179 5.40 -0.76 4.16
C MET A 179 6.90 -0.74 4.44
N LEU A 180 7.33 -0.46 5.68
CA LEU A 180 8.75 -0.47 6.05
C LEU A 180 9.37 -1.86 5.87
N ASN A 181 8.63 -2.92 6.18
CA ASN A 181 9.06 -4.30 5.99
C ASN A 181 9.25 -4.65 4.52
N ALA A 182 8.35 -4.20 3.63
CA ALA A 182 8.49 -4.33 2.19
C ALA A 182 9.69 -3.50 1.68
N ALA A 183 9.76 -2.22 2.05
CA ALA A 183 10.84 -1.31 1.68
C ALA A 183 12.22 -1.85 2.11
N SER A 184 12.33 -2.46 3.30
CA SER A 184 13.59 -2.99 3.83
C SER A 184 14.22 -4.13 3.00
N MET A 185 13.50 -4.65 2.00
CA MET A 185 14.09 -5.57 1.02
C MET A 185 15.08 -4.86 0.08
N HIS A 186 14.96 -3.54 -0.08
CA HIS A 186 15.80 -2.71 -0.94
C HIS A 186 16.95 -2.07 -0.16
N PRO A 187 18.22 -2.18 -0.61
CA PRO A 187 19.38 -1.63 0.10
C PRO A 187 19.28 -0.14 0.45
N GLU A 188 18.85 0.68 -0.49
CA GLU A 188 18.75 2.12 -0.37
C GLU A 188 17.70 2.51 0.68
N CYS A 189 16.55 1.81 0.65
CA CYS A 189 15.51 1.93 1.66
C CYS A 189 16.01 1.49 3.05
N ARG A 190 16.80 0.42 3.17
CA ARG A 190 17.37 0.00 4.48
C ARG A 190 18.23 1.08 5.10
N GLU A 191 19.08 1.76 4.33
CA GLU A 191 19.92 2.85 4.84
C GLU A 191 19.07 4.01 5.35
N ALA A 192 18.03 4.38 4.60
CA ALA A 192 17.11 5.43 5.00
C ALA A 192 16.29 5.06 6.24
N ILE A 193 15.74 3.84 6.30
CA ILE A 193 15.03 3.32 7.47
C ILE A 193 15.96 3.29 8.69
N ARG A 194 17.21 2.84 8.53
CA ARG A 194 18.18 2.84 9.64
C ARG A 194 18.41 4.25 10.18
N LYS A 195 18.48 5.24 9.31
CA LYS A 195 18.69 6.65 9.69
C LYS A 195 17.50 7.25 10.45
N TYR A 196 16.27 6.94 10.05
CA TYR A 196 15.08 7.66 10.56
C TYR A 196 14.19 6.85 11.51
N CYS A 197 14.21 5.52 11.45
CA CYS A 197 13.21 4.67 12.10
C CYS A 197 13.78 3.71 13.17
N THR A 198 15.11 3.60 13.33
CA THR A 198 15.72 2.61 14.23
C THR A 198 15.24 2.76 15.67
N ASP A 199 15.37 3.95 16.25
CA ASP A 199 14.99 4.23 17.63
C ASP A 199 13.52 3.86 17.90
N TRP A 200 12.65 4.12 16.92
CA TRP A 200 11.23 3.79 17.02
C TRP A 200 10.98 2.28 16.97
N LEU A 201 11.62 1.57 16.05
CA LEU A 201 11.47 0.13 15.94
C LEU A 201 11.96 -0.58 17.20
N GLU A 202 13.06 -0.11 17.80
CA GLU A 202 13.56 -0.59 19.09
C GLU A 202 12.55 -0.29 20.20
N GLU A 203 12.00 0.93 20.25
CA GLU A 203 10.96 1.32 21.19
C GLU A 203 9.65 0.49 21.05
N VAL A 204 9.29 0.04 19.85
CA VAL A 204 8.13 -0.84 19.61
C VAL A 204 8.39 -2.26 20.14
N VAL A 205 9.61 -2.79 19.94
CA VAL A 205 10.01 -4.12 20.39
C VAL A 205 10.19 -4.19 21.91
N ASP A 206 10.77 -3.15 22.52
CA ASP A 206 11.06 -3.09 23.96
C ASP A 206 9.82 -2.84 24.82
N GLN A 207 8.64 -2.59 24.23
CA GLN A 207 7.40 -2.51 24.99
C GLN A 207 7.03 -3.87 25.59
N ASN A 208 7.32 -4.03 26.88
CA ASN A 208 6.96 -5.22 27.63
C ASN A 208 5.48 -5.17 28.08
N PRO A 209 4.61 -6.13 27.69
CA PRO A 209 3.19 -6.14 28.05
C PRO A 209 2.92 -6.21 29.56
N GLU A 210 3.86 -6.81 30.30
CA GLU A 210 3.82 -7.05 31.74
C GLU A 210 4.19 -5.78 32.55
N GLU A 211 5.17 -4.99 32.09
CA GLU A 211 5.69 -3.82 32.84
C GLU A 211 4.69 -2.67 32.93
N LEU A 212 3.89 -2.43 31.87
CA LEU A 212 2.84 -1.42 31.90
C LEU A 212 1.69 -1.81 32.84
N SER A 213 1.39 -3.11 32.94
CA SER A 213 0.37 -3.65 33.84
C SER A 213 0.82 -3.55 35.30
N GLY A 214 2.08 -3.88 35.58
CA GLY A 214 2.70 -3.72 36.89
C GLY A 214 2.81 -2.27 37.34
N ALA A 215 3.16 -1.33 36.44
CA ALA A 215 3.25 0.09 36.76
C ALA A 215 1.88 0.72 37.08
N ILE A 216 0.80 0.29 36.43
CA ILE A 216 -0.57 0.77 36.71
C ILE A 216 -1.08 0.20 38.04
N LEU A 217 -0.84 -1.10 38.31
CA LEU A 217 -1.15 -1.73 39.60
C LEU A 217 -0.35 -1.14 40.77
N ALA A 218 0.89 -0.69 40.52
CA ALA A 218 1.75 -0.08 41.53
C ALA A 218 1.41 1.40 41.81
N ALA A 219 0.82 2.11 40.86
CA ALA A 219 0.49 3.53 40.99
C ALA A 219 -0.85 3.79 41.70
N ASP A 220 -1.81 2.86 41.63
CA ASP A 220 -3.08 2.96 42.35
C ASP A 220 -3.74 1.57 42.55
N PRO A 221 -3.68 0.97 43.76
CA PRO A 221 -4.21 -0.36 44.02
C PRO A 221 -5.75 -0.45 43.98
N ASP A 222 -6.46 0.69 43.94
CA ASP A 222 -7.94 0.75 43.95
C ASP A 222 -8.54 1.00 42.55
N VAL A 223 -7.70 1.23 41.53
CA VAL A 223 -8.16 1.31 40.14
C VAL A 223 -8.49 -0.11 39.66
N GLN A 224 -9.78 -0.45 39.68
CA GLN A 224 -10.30 -1.58 38.91
C GLN A 224 -9.95 -1.36 37.44
N VAL A 225 -8.86 -2.01 37.01
CA VAL A 225 -8.41 -2.03 35.63
C VAL A 225 -9.56 -2.49 34.76
N THR A 226 -10.23 -1.53 34.12
CA THR A 226 -11.26 -1.85 33.14
C THR A 226 -10.53 -2.31 31.88
N PRO A 227 -10.70 -3.56 31.42
CA PRO A 227 -9.84 -4.17 30.40
C PRO A 227 -9.75 -3.37 29.08
N GLY A 228 -10.75 -2.52 28.79
CA GLY A 228 -10.82 -1.74 27.56
C GLY A 228 -9.87 -0.54 27.49
N SER A 229 -9.54 0.13 28.60
CA SER A 229 -8.77 1.39 28.55
C SER A 229 -7.26 1.18 28.51
N ILE A 230 -6.76 0.08 29.06
CA ILE A 230 -5.32 -0.28 29.05
C ILE A 230 -4.93 -1.00 27.74
N ALA A 231 -5.87 -1.72 27.12
CA ALA A 231 -5.66 -2.35 25.81
C ALA A 231 -5.33 -1.34 24.69
N MET A 232 -5.74 -0.07 24.82
CA MET A 232 -5.49 0.98 23.83
C MET A 232 -4.03 1.49 23.76
N ARG A 233 -3.16 1.13 24.70
CA ARG A 233 -1.74 1.57 24.72
C ARG A 233 -0.75 0.45 24.39
N ARG A 234 -1.22 -0.74 24.04
CA ARG A 234 -0.38 -1.92 23.79
C ARG A 234 -0.22 -2.13 22.30
N HIS A 235 1.01 -2.24 21.82
CA HIS A 235 1.25 -2.80 20.49
C HIS A 235 0.80 -4.26 20.47
N SER A 236 0.17 -4.68 19.37
CA SER A 236 -0.15 -6.10 19.20
C SER A 236 1.12 -6.92 19.08
N GLN A 237 1.08 -8.20 19.46
CA GLN A 237 2.23 -9.09 19.30
C GLN A 237 2.70 -9.17 17.84
N ALA A 238 1.78 -9.10 16.88
CA ALA A 238 2.10 -9.06 15.46
C ALA A 238 2.91 -7.81 15.06
N VAL A 239 2.56 -6.63 15.61
CA VAL A 239 3.29 -5.37 15.41
C VAL A 239 4.71 -5.47 15.95
N GLN A 240 4.88 -6.04 17.15
CA GLN A 240 6.20 -6.25 17.76
C GLN A 240 7.07 -7.20 16.93
N HIS A 241 6.50 -8.33 16.50
CA HIS A 241 7.21 -9.28 15.64
C HIS A 241 7.63 -8.63 14.32
N LEU A 242 6.77 -7.83 13.70
CA LEU A 242 7.08 -7.14 12.45
C LEU A 242 8.21 -6.12 12.62
N ALA A 243 8.18 -5.32 13.70
CA ALA A 243 9.26 -4.41 14.05
C ALA A 243 10.59 -5.14 14.28
N ALA A 244 10.58 -6.26 15.01
CA ALA A 244 11.76 -7.09 15.23
C ALA A 244 12.33 -7.67 13.92
N VAL A 245 11.47 -8.10 13.00
CA VAL A 245 11.87 -8.57 11.65
C VAL A 245 12.54 -7.45 10.86
N ILE A 246 11.99 -6.24 10.89
CA ILE A 246 12.60 -5.08 10.21
C ILE A 246 13.99 -4.80 10.80
N LEU A 247 14.11 -4.71 12.13
CA LEU A 247 15.41 -4.51 12.80
C LEU A 247 16.43 -5.60 12.41
N ALA A 248 16.00 -6.86 12.34
CA ALA A 248 16.85 -7.95 11.88
C ALA A 248 17.34 -7.73 10.44
N LYS A 249 16.45 -7.33 9.52
CA LYS A 249 16.81 -7.00 8.13
C LYS A 249 17.79 -5.83 8.04
N LEU A 250 17.65 -4.81 8.88
CA LEU A 250 18.58 -3.66 8.90
C LEU A 250 20.01 -4.05 9.30
N ARG A 251 20.17 -5.11 10.11
CA ARG A 251 21.47 -5.64 10.56
C ARG A 251 22.18 -6.46 9.48
N VAL A 252 21.46 -7.08 8.54
CA VAL A 252 22.07 -7.90 7.47
C VAL A 252 23.04 -7.10 6.60
N GLY A 253 22.78 -5.81 6.36
CA GLY A 253 23.69 -4.91 5.62
C GLY A 253 24.92 -4.45 6.40
N THR A 254 24.95 -4.65 7.72
CA THR A 254 26.07 -4.25 8.61
C THR A 254 27.05 -5.39 8.91
N LEU A 255 26.67 -6.62 8.56
CA LEU A 255 27.55 -7.78 8.65
C LEU A 255 28.62 -7.68 7.56
N LYS A 256 29.75 -7.05 7.87
CA LYS A 256 30.99 -7.30 7.12
C LYS A 256 31.25 -8.80 7.19
N LEU A 257 31.12 -9.49 6.05
CA LEU A 257 31.60 -10.86 5.93
C LEU A 257 33.07 -10.89 6.39
N PRO A 258 33.45 -11.77 7.31
CA PRO A 258 34.86 -11.92 7.68
C PRO A 258 35.62 -12.42 6.43
N GLY A 259 36.29 -11.51 5.72
CA GLY A 259 37.14 -11.84 4.58
C GLY A 259 36.99 -10.99 3.31
N SER A 260 36.12 -9.98 3.24
CA SER A 260 36.10 -9.11 2.05
C SER A 260 37.33 -8.18 2.04
N PRO A 261 38.23 -8.27 1.03
CA PRO A 261 39.37 -7.36 0.94
C PRO A 261 38.88 -5.92 0.70
N PRO A 262 39.63 -4.91 1.17
CA PRO A 262 39.27 -3.52 0.94
C PRO A 262 39.18 -3.23 -0.57
N PRO A 263 38.22 -2.40 -1.02
CA PRO A 263 38.14 -2.02 -2.42
C PRO A 263 39.42 -1.30 -2.83
N THR A 264 40.16 -1.90 -3.76
CA THR A 264 41.32 -1.29 -4.39
C THR A 264 40.87 -0.07 -5.19
N ARG A 265 41.66 1.01 -5.08
CA ARG A 265 41.42 2.35 -5.62
C ARG A 265 41.49 2.47 -7.16
N GLU A 266 41.33 1.36 -7.88
CA GLU A 266 41.48 1.30 -9.34
C GLU A 266 40.15 0.89 -9.95
N ASN A 267 39.28 1.88 -10.20
CA ASN A 267 38.30 1.94 -11.30
C ASN A 267 37.42 3.20 -11.20
N LEU A 268 38.00 4.35 -10.80
CA LEU A 268 37.45 5.65 -11.19
C LEU A 268 38.11 6.07 -12.51
N HIS A 269 37.64 5.48 -13.61
CA HIS A 269 37.73 6.13 -14.91
C HIS A 269 36.30 6.33 -15.40
N TRP A 270 35.77 7.52 -15.10
CA TRP A 270 34.65 8.07 -15.85
C TRP A 270 35.19 8.54 -17.21
N ARG A 271 34.74 7.91 -18.29
CA ARG A 271 34.57 8.48 -19.62
C ARG A 271 33.39 7.80 -20.28
#